data_AF-W7WPR8-F1
#
_entry.id   AF-W7WPR8-F1
#
_cell.length_a   1.000
_cell.length_b   1.000
_cell.length_c   1.000
_cell.angle_alpha   90.00
_cell.angle_beta   90.00
_cell.angle_gamma   90.00
#
_symmetry.space_group_name_H-M   'P 1'
#
loop_
_entity.id
_entity.type
_entity.pdbx_description
1 polymer ?
#
loop_
_entity_poly.entity_id
_entity_poly.type
_entity_poly.pdbx_seq_one_letter_code
_entity_poly.pdbx_strand_id
1 'polypeptide(L)'
;MPVCFNGKRLERPHAPEHLALTATPVGGLHLCGTRDGEHSHDTLVYLQGFCVLRPIYHRPERVNVLHLDARQFMARLPDRDKLIDEDRQRKRIDTALRAEWRRVLEDAKRALPADVFVDRFYSALRGWGHLDLLNDIDALPAAVFDEICGYPYQEGSGNRDYLRTVAAAPARVAIEAGSVKLYSIDSFDENNAGRWMFARATGCLLFNLGGLHHEHWVQAHVRWLDDESVTVEPLGERVRRTLEGRWIWPDVVLCAAVRVGVGSDSVDITDAGVHHDGVLHIPDGECSGEPVRQVSNFTDENEQFLESDLDADREALADLIRRLRSVDPKDTLDSLLRELKLERYPVLHGRQFRLSVGTGSDGHAVELAD
;
A
#
# COMPACT_ATOMS: atom_id res chain seq x y z
N MET A 1 17.07 10.03 46.84
CA MET A 1 16.95 9.02 47.92
C MET A 1 16.53 7.68 47.33
N PRO A 2 17.10 6.56 47.75
CA PRO A 2 16.64 5.24 47.31
C PRO A 2 15.21 5.00 47.84
N VAL A 3 14.31 4.56 46.96
CA VAL A 3 12.95 4.15 47.34
C VAL A 3 12.99 2.65 47.58
N CYS A 4 12.60 2.23 48.77
CA CYS A 4 12.56 0.82 49.15
C CYS A 4 11.13 0.42 49.48
N PHE A 5 10.69 -0.74 49.00
CA PHE A 5 9.43 -1.36 49.38
C PHE A 5 9.74 -2.73 50.00
N ASN A 6 9.27 -2.95 51.23
CA ASN A 6 9.57 -4.16 52.01
C ASN A 6 11.07 -4.51 52.08
N GLY A 7 11.93 -3.49 52.27
CA GLY A 7 13.38 -3.66 52.36
C GLY A 7 14.09 -3.94 51.03
N LYS A 8 13.36 -4.07 49.91
CA LYS A 8 13.93 -4.19 48.57
C LYS A 8 13.95 -2.83 47.88
N ARG A 9 15.09 -2.47 47.30
CA ARG A 9 15.23 -1.26 46.49
C ARG A 9 14.38 -1.40 45.24
N LEU A 10 13.50 -0.43 45.00
CA LEU A 10 12.74 -0.36 43.77
C LEU A 10 13.58 0.27 42.66
N GLU A 11 13.54 -0.33 41.48
CA GLU A 11 14.13 0.26 40.29
C GLU A 11 13.35 1.51 39.87
N ARG A 12 14.07 2.56 39.52
CA ARG A 12 13.50 3.84 39.11
C ARG A 12 14.10 4.26 37.76
N PRO A 13 13.82 3.50 36.68
CA PRO A 13 14.44 3.74 35.37
C PRO A 13 14.17 5.15 34.84
N HIS A 14 13.00 5.72 35.16
CA HIS A 14 12.58 7.03 34.67
C HIS A 14 12.93 8.19 35.63
N ALA A 15 13.77 7.96 36.64
CA ALA A 15 14.15 9.02 37.56
C ALA A 15 15.05 10.07 36.86
N PRO A 16 14.95 11.37 37.21
CA PRO A 16 15.78 12.42 36.62
C PRO A 16 17.29 12.12 36.68
N GLU A 17 17.76 11.48 37.75
CA GLU A 17 19.16 11.10 37.93
C GLU A 17 19.66 10.00 36.98
N HIS A 18 18.76 9.28 36.31
CA HIS A 18 19.10 8.20 35.37
C HIS A 18 18.85 8.59 33.90
N LEU A 19 18.29 9.77 33.65
CA LEU A 19 17.95 10.25 32.31
C LEU A 19 18.74 11.51 31.99
N ALA A 20 19.17 11.64 30.74
CA ALA A 20 19.60 12.93 30.20
C ALA A 20 18.35 13.77 29.90
N LEU A 21 18.03 14.71 30.80
CA LEU A 21 16.87 15.61 30.65
C LEU A 21 17.29 16.96 30.06
N THR A 22 16.58 17.39 29.03
CA THR A 22 16.61 18.77 28.54
C THR A 22 15.61 19.61 29.33
N ALA A 23 16.02 20.80 29.78
CA ALA A 23 15.10 21.74 30.41
C ALA A 23 14.19 22.38 29.34
N THR A 24 12.88 22.30 29.55
CA THR A 24 11.86 22.90 28.68
C THR A 24 10.92 23.79 29.51
N PRO A 25 10.09 24.65 28.88
CA PRO A 25 9.12 25.47 29.61
C PRO A 25 8.12 24.68 30.45
N VAL A 26 7.90 23.39 30.16
CA VAL A 26 6.95 22.54 30.90
C VAL A 26 7.63 21.64 31.95
N GLY A 27 8.96 21.53 31.95
CA GLY A 27 9.72 20.68 32.85
C GLY A 27 10.95 20.03 32.20
N GLY A 28 11.49 18.99 32.84
CA GLY A 28 12.62 18.22 32.32
C GLY A 28 12.15 17.11 31.37
N LEU A 29 12.60 17.15 30.12
CA LEU A 29 12.17 16.24 29.06
C LEU A 29 13.31 15.33 28.59
N HIS A 30 13.02 14.04 28.48
CA HIS A 30 13.82 13.06 27.77
C HIS A 30 13.07 12.60 26.53
N LEU A 31 13.68 12.73 25.35
CA LEU A 31 13.18 12.19 24.10
C LEU A 31 13.94 10.91 23.74
N CYS A 32 13.20 9.84 23.44
CA CYS A 32 13.82 8.62 22.90
C CYS A 32 14.19 8.82 21.43
N GLY A 33 15.18 8.08 20.93
CA GLY A 33 15.51 8.06 19.49
C GLY A 33 16.18 9.31 18.93
N THR A 34 16.67 10.23 19.77
CA THR A 34 17.30 11.49 19.31
C THR A 34 18.62 11.29 18.55
N ARG A 35 19.19 10.08 18.54
CA ARG A 35 20.46 9.75 17.88
C ARG A 35 20.29 9.00 16.57
N ASP A 36 19.21 8.23 16.44
CA ASP A 36 18.97 7.26 15.38
C ASP A 36 17.62 7.49 14.65
N GLY A 37 16.79 8.43 15.11
CA GLY A 37 15.50 8.75 14.50
C GLY A 37 14.36 7.80 14.92
N GLU A 38 14.62 6.82 15.77
CA GLU A 38 13.64 5.86 16.30
C GLU A 38 12.74 6.52 17.36
N HIS A 39 11.95 7.49 16.91
CA HIS A 39 11.06 8.29 17.74
C HIS A 39 9.87 7.47 18.29
N SER A 40 9.18 8.04 19.28
CA SER A 40 7.95 7.50 19.84
C SER A 40 6.99 8.63 20.15
N HIS A 41 5.69 8.42 20.00
CA HIS A 41 4.65 9.32 20.52
C HIS A 41 4.29 8.99 21.98
N ASP A 42 4.60 7.78 22.42
CA ASP A 42 4.34 7.34 23.79
C ASP A 42 5.15 8.19 24.76
N THR A 43 4.45 8.81 25.71
CA THR A 43 5.06 9.72 26.68
C THR A 43 4.58 9.42 28.08
N LEU A 44 5.50 9.08 28.97
CA LEU A 44 5.25 8.97 30.41
C LEU A 44 5.46 10.33 31.05
N VAL A 45 4.42 10.84 31.69
CA VAL A 45 4.44 12.16 32.33
C VAL A 45 4.38 11.99 33.84
N TYR A 46 5.34 12.62 34.52
CA TYR A 46 5.49 12.59 35.97
C TYR A 46 5.35 13.98 36.56
N LEU A 47 4.64 14.10 37.70
CA LEU A 47 4.55 15.31 38.50
C LEU A 47 4.90 14.96 39.95
N GLN A 48 5.97 15.57 40.47
CA GLN A 48 6.45 15.31 41.85
C GLN A 48 6.65 13.81 42.17
N GLY A 49 7.03 13.01 41.16
CA GLY A 49 7.25 11.56 41.28
C GLY A 49 6.03 10.67 41.03
N PHE A 50 4.83 11.24 40.87
CA PHE A 50 3.62 10.50 40.49
C PHE A 50 3.45 10.47 38.98
N CYS A 51 3.11 9.32 38.41
CA CYS A 51 2.81 9.19 36.99
C CYS A 51 1.38 9.69 36.74
N VAL A 52 1.25 10.84 36.08
CA VAL A 52 -0.02 11.56 35.88
C VAL A 52 -0.59 11.38 34.48
N LEU A 53 0.22 10.98 33.50
CA LEU A 53 -0.24 10.56 32.18
C LEU A 53 0.58 9.36 31.72
N ARG A 54 -0.12 8.36 31.18
CA ARG A 54 0.47 7.11 30.72
C ARG A 54 -0.28 6.60 29.46
N PRO A 55 0.44 6.16 28.42
CA PRO A 55 -0.15 5.46 27.28
C PRO A 55 -0.71 4.09 27.71
N ILE A 56 -1.80 3.65 27.09
CA ILE A 56 -2.45 2.37 27.40
C ILE A 56 -1.48 1.20 27.16
N TYR A 57 -0.75 1.26 26.06
CA TYR A 57 0.31 0.33 25.70
C TYR A 57 1.55 1.14 25.30
N HIS A 58 2.72 0.76 25.78
CA HIS A 58 3.99 1.33 25.33
C HIS A 58 5.11 0.30 25.51
N ARG A 59 6.18 0.44 24.72
CA ARG A 59 7.41 -0.32 24.91
C ARG A 59 8.29 0.44 25.90
N PRO A 60 8.75 -0.16 27.02
CA PRO A 60 9.57 0.54 28.02
C PRO A 60 10.85 1.17 27.44
N GLU A 61 11.42 0.54 26.42
CA GLU A 61 12.65 0.98 25.73
C GLU A 61 12.42 2.16 24.77
N ARG A 62 11.17 2.46 24.39
CA ARG A 62 10.80 3.43 23.34
C ARG A 62 9.69 4.36 23.81
N VAL A 63 9.99 5.14 24.84
CA VAL A 63 9.04 6.07 25.45
C VAL A 63 9.74 7.38 25.80
N ASN A 64 9.07 8.49 25.54
CA ASN A 64 9.52 9.79 26.04
C ASN A 64 9.19 9.89 27.54
N VAL A 65 10.02 10.60 28.29
CA VAL A 65 9.79 10.82 29.73
C VAL A 65 9.78 12.30 30.00
N LEU A 66 8.69 12.80 30.57
CA LEU A 66 8.54 14.20 30.96
C LEU A 66 8.31 14.31 32.46
N HIS A 67 9.20 15.05 33.13
CA HIS A 67 9.03 15.47 34.52
C HIS A 67 8.53 16.91 34.56
N LEU A 68 7.25 17.11 34.86
CA LEU A 68 6.60 18.41 34.87
C LEU A 68 7.14 19.33 35.98
N ASP A 69 7.21 20.62 35.66
CA ASP A 69 7.47 21.66 36.65
C ASP A 69 6.27 21.82 37.60
N ALA A 70 6.47 21.47 38.87
CA ALA A 70 5.44 21.52 39.90
C ALA A 70 4.95 22.93 40.23
N ARG A 71 5.62 23.98 39.76
CA ARG A 71 5.15 25.37 39.88
C ARG A 71 4.11 25.72 38.82
N GLN A 72 4.04 24.96 37.74
CA GLN A 72 3.26 25.27 36.55
C GLN A 72 2.10 24.28 36.30
N PHE A 73 2.16 23.11 36.93
CA PHE A 73 1.18 22.04 36.77
C PHE A 73 0.64 21.59 38.12
N MET A 74 -0.65 21.24 38.14
CA MET A 74 -1.33 20.70 39.32
C MET A 74 -2.06 19.41 38.93
N ALA A 75 -2.04 18.43 39.82
CA ALA A 75 -2.82 17.20 39.69
C ALA A 75 -4.04 17.21 40.62
N ARG A 76 -5.07 16.45 40.27
CA ARG A 76 -6.28 16.28 41.08
C ARG A 76 -5.96 15.58 42.40
N LEU A 77 -6.42 16.14 43.51
CA LEU A 77 -6.27 15.55 44.83
C LEU A 77 -7.45 14.60 45.14
N PRO A 78 -7.28 13.57 46.00
CA PRO A 78 -6.07 13.25 46.75
C PRO A 78 -5.04 12.38 45.99
N ASP A 79 -5.46 11.61 44.99
CA ASP A 79 -4.65 10.54 44.38
C ASP A 79 -3.54 11.05 43.45
N ARG A 80 -3.68 12.27 42.91
CA ARG A 80 -2.72 12.91 41.98
C ARG A 80 -2.43 12.04 40.76
N ASP A 81 -3.42 11.31 40.29
CA ASP A 81 -3.34 10.39 39.15
C ASP A 81 -3.60 11.09 37.81
N LYS A 82 -4.22 12.29 37.84
CA LYS A 82 -4.58 13.07 36.64
C LYS A 82 -4.28 14.55 36.80
N LEU A 83 -3.97 15.22 35.69
CA LEU A 83 -3.78 16.67 35.64
C LEU A 83 -5.12 17.43 35.75
N ILE A 84 -5.09 18.63 36.31
CA ILE A 84 -6.20 19.58 36.20
C ILE A 84 -6.22 20.12 34.76
N ASP A 85 -7.41 20.24 34.17
CA ASP A 85 -7.61 20.59 32.76
C ASP A 85 -6.76 19.76 31.80
N GLU A 86 -6.78 18.43 31.98
CA GLU A 86 -5.90 17.47 31.32
C GLU A 86 -5.78 17.71 29.81
N ASP A 87 -6.88 17.93 29.09
CA ASP A 87 -6.86 18.17 27.63
C ASP A 87 -6.03 19.40 27.24
N ARG A 88 -6.14 20.48 28.01
CA ARG A 88 -5.37 21.70 27.79
C ARG A 88 -3.89 21.46 28.11
N GLN A 89 -3.60 20.74 29.18
CA GLN A 89 -2.22 20.42 29.57
C GLN A 89 -1.56 19.46 28.59
N ARG A 90 -2.29 18.47 28.06
CA ARG A 90 -1.84 17.57 26.99
C ARG A 90 -1.39 18.35 25.76
N LYS A 91 -2.23 19.25 25.24
CA LYS A 91 -1.84 20.12 24.11
C LYS A 91 -0.57 20.92 24.37
N ARG A 92 -0.41 21.44 25.59
CA ARG A 92 0.77 22.20 26.01
C ARG A 92 2.03 21.31 26.08
N ILE A 93 1.88 20.09 26.58
CA ILE A 93 2.93 19.05 26.62
C ILE A 93 3.31 18.67 25.19
N ASP A 94 2.36 18.32 24.33
CA ASP A 94 2.60 17.93 22.94
C ASP A 94 3.33 19.03 22.15
N THR A 95 2.97 20.30 22.40
CA THR A 95 3.67 21.46 21.83
C THR A 95 5.14 21.50 22.26
N ALA A 96 5.43 21.22 23.53
CA ALA A 96 6.81 21.20 24.04
C ALA A 96 7.61 20.01 23.49
N LEU A 97 7.01 18.83 23.38
CA LEU A 97 7.67 17.67 22.75
C LEU A 97 7.98 17.94 21.29
N ARG A 98 7.01 18.48 20.54
CA ARG A 98 7.17 18.83 19.13
C ARG A 98 8.28 19.87 18.95
N ALA A 99 8.35 20.89 19.81
CA ALA A 99 9.39 21.92 19.77
C ALA A 99 10.79 21.36 20.07
N GLU A 100 10.93 20.47 21.06
CA GLU A 100 12.22 19.85 21.36
C GLU A 100 12.67 18.90 20.24
N TRP A 101 11.76 18.12 19.66
CA TRP A 101 12.08 17.33 18.47
C TRP A 101 12.53 18.20 17.31
N ARG A 102 11.88 19.36 17.09
CA ARG A 102 12.31 20.32 16.06
C ARG A 102 13.75 20.75 16.27
N ARG A 103 14.12 21.11 17.51
CA ARG A 103 15.47 21.51 17.88
C ARG A 103 16.50 20.40 17.61
N VAL A 104 16.19 19.16 18.01
CA VAL A 104 17.04 17.97 17.74
C VAL A 104 17.25 17.77 16.24
N LEU A 105 16.17 17.87 15.45
CA LEU A 105 16.22 17.69 14.00
C LEU A 105 17.01 18.81 13.30
N GLU A 106 16.87 20.06 13.73
CA GLU A 106 17.66 21.19 13.23
C GLU A 106 19.15 21.09 13.58
N ASP A 107 19.49 20.59 14.78
CA ASP A 107 20.88 20.28 15.16
C ASP A 107 21.45 19.17 14.27
N ALA A 108 20.69 18.07 14.08
CA ALA A 108 21.09 16.94 13.25
C ALA A 108 21.27 17.33 11.78
N LYS A 109 20.33 18.11 11.21
CA LYS A 109 20.40 18.63 9.84
C LYS A 109 21.67 19.44 9.59
N ARG A 110 22.14 20.22 10.57
CA ARG A 110 23.38 21.01 10.45
C ARG A 110 24.65 20.17 10.61
N ALA A 111 24.58 19.08 11.36
CA ALA A 111 25.75 18.28 11.71
C ALA A 111 26.01 17.12 10.73
N LEU A 112 24.98 16.63 10.03
CA LEU A 112 25.04 15.44 9.18
C LEU A 112 24.99 15.81 7.69
N PRO A 113 25.60 14.98 6.82
CA PRO A 113 25.30 14.99 5.39
C PRO A 113 23.80 14.80 5.12
N ALA A 114 23.30 15.41 4.05
CA ALA A 114 21.88 15.46 3.74
C ALA A 114 21.23 14.07 3.56
N ASP A 115 21.89 13.17 2.84
CA ASP A 115 21.47 11.78 2.63
C ASP A 115 21.39 11.01 3.94
N VAL A 116 22.41 11.12 4.79
CA VAL A 116 22.45 10.48 6.11
C VAL A 116 21.38 11.04 7.05
N PHE A 117 21.12 12.35 7.00
CA PHE A 117 20.07 12.99 7.78
C PHE A 117 18.68 12.50 7.39
N VAL A 118 18.39 12.48 6.09
CA VAL A 118 17.10 12.05 5.54
C VAL A 118 16.85 10.57 5.87
N ASP A 119 17.79 9.68 5.55
CA ASP A 119 17.66 8.24 5.80
C ASP A 119 17.39 7.94 7.29
N ARG A 120 18.14 8.60 8.18
CA ARG A 120 18.05 8.36 9.61
C ARG A 120 16.82 8.96 10.26
N PHE A 121 16.46 10.20 9.91
CA PHE A 121 15.47 10.97 10.67
C PHE A 121 14.12 11.15 9.96
N TYR A 122 13.94 10.63 8.74
CA TYR A 122 12.67 10.79 7.99
C TYR A 122 11.44 10.32 8.78
N SER A 123 11.52 9.18 9.47
CA SER A 123 10.41 8.68 10.28
C SER A 123 10.03 9.67 11.39
N ALA A 124 11.01 10.24 12.09
CA ALA A 124 10.80 11.25 13.14
C ALA A 124 10.28 12.58 12.57
N LEU A 125 10.82 13.04 11.43
CA LEU A 125 10.34 14.22 10.72
C LEU A 125 8.86 14.09 10.38
N ARG A 126 8.46 12.93 9.84
CA ARG A 126 7.06 12.64 9.51
C ARG A 126 6.18 12.54 10.75
N GLY A 127 6.57 11.74 11.74
CA GLY A 127 5.79 11.51 12.96
C GLY A 127 5.52 12.80 13.75
N TRP A 128 6.53 13.66 13.88
CA TRP A 128 6.40 14.94 14.62
C TRP A 128 5.97 16.14 13.77
N GLY A 129 5.71 15.92 12.47
CA GLY A 129 5.20 16.94 11.56
C GLY A 129 6.18 18.07 11.31
N HIS A 130 7.44 17.74 11.02
CA HIS A 130 8.54 18.66 10.71
C HIS A 130 9.11 18.43 9.30
N LEU A 131 8.27 17.97 8.38
CA LEU A 131 8.66 17.73 6.98
C LEU A 131 9.11 19.00 6.25
N ASP A 132 8.76 20.19 6.76
CA ASP A 132 9.23 21.49 6.27
C ASP A 132 10.76 21.62 6.28
N LEU A 133 11.43 20.91 7.20
CA LEU A 133 12.89 20.91 7.29
C LEU A 133 13.57 20.23 6.09
N LEU A 134 12.81 19.56 5.22
CA LEU A 134 13.31 18.93 4.00
C LEU A 134 13.18 19.81 2.75
N ASN A 135 12.43 20.92 2.78
CA ASN A 135 12.10 21.71 1.58
C ASN A 135 13.32 22.22 0.79
N ASP A 136 14.42 22.47 1.48
CA ASP A 136 15.70 22.96 0.96
C ASP A 136 16.74 21.83 0.77
N ILE A 137 16.34 20.56 0.88
CA ILE A 137 17.22 19.39 0.75
C ILE A 137 16.95 18.67 -0.57
N ASP A 138 18.01 18.41 -1.34
CA ASP A 138 17.92 17.65 -2.60
C ASP A 138 17.78 16.14 -2.38
N ALA A 139 18.32 15.63 -1.28
CA ALA A 139 18.21 14.23 -0.91
C ALA A 139 16.77 13.91 -0.50
N LEU A 140 16.23 12.83 -1.07
CA LEU A 140 14.85 12.40 -0.86
C LEU A 140 14.80 11.09 -0.05
N PRO A 141 13.78 10.91 0.81
CA PRO A 141 13.57 9.64 1.50
C PRO A 141 13.04 8.58 0.53
N ALA A 142 13.63 7.38 0.51
CA ALA A 142 13.15 6.30 -0.37
C ALA A 142 11.69 5.90 -0.06
N ALA A 143 11.28 6.01 1.20
CA ALA A 143 9.95 5.65 1.71
C ALA A 143 8.77 6.50 1.17
N VAL A 144 9.01 7.47 0.28
CA VAL A 144 7.93 8.22 -0.41
C VAL A 144 7.71 7.77 -1.84
N PHE A 145 8.52 6.82 -2.32
CA PHE A 145 8.44 6.29 -3.67
C PHE A 145 8.16 4.79 -3.64
N ASP A 146 7.12 4.40 -4.37
CA ASP A 146 6.83 3.00 -4.66
C ASP A 146 6.93 2.76 -6.17
N GLU A 147 7.38 1.57 -6.54
CA GLU A 147 7.29 1.06 -7.90
C GLU A 147 6.15 0.03 -8.01
N ILE A 148 5.50 -0.01 -9.18
CA ILE A 148 4.50 -1.03 -9.48
C ILE A 148 5.22 -2.27 -10.01
N CYS A 149 5.47 -3.24 -9.15
CA CYS A 149 6.18 -4.48 -9.50
C CYS A 149 5.25 -5.65 -9.87
N GLY A 150 3.94 -5.52 -9.63
CA GLY A 150 2.94 -6.56 -9.90
C GLY A 150 1.80 -6.07 -10.80
N TYR A 151 0.69 -6.80 -10.76
CA TYR A 151 -0.56 -6.43 -11.40
C TYR A 151 -1.44 -5.65 -10.40
N PRO A 152 -1.81 -4.39 -10.67
CA PRO A 152 -2.69 -3.61 -9.79
C PRO A 152 -4.11 -4.18 -9.75
N TYR A 153 -4.69 -4.24 -8.54
CA TYR A 153 -6.03 -4.78 -8.30
C TYR A 153 -6.69 -4.14 -7.07
N GLN A 154 -8.01 -4.34 -6.90
CA GLN A 154 -8.76 -3.84 -5.75
C GLN A 154 -8.41 -4.60 -4.48
N GLU A 155 -8.01 -3.87 -3.45
CA GLU A 155 -7.60 -4.43 -2.17
C GLU A 155 -8.82 -4.77 -1.28
N GLY A 156 -8.83 -5.98 -0.70
CA GLY A 156 -9.76 -6.34 0.37
C GLY A 156 -9.23 -5.94 1.75
N SER A 157 -8.07 -6.49 2.14
CA SER A 157 -7.50 -6.37 3.49
C SER A 157 -6.12 -5.69 3.56
N GLY A 158 -5.78 -4.85 2.59
CA GLY A 158 -4.64 -3.93 2.65
C GLY A 158 -3.26 -4.53 2.31
N ASN A 159 -3.19 -5.70 1.68
CA ASN A 159 -1.93 -6.19 1.11
C ASN A 159 -1.73 -5.61 -0.30
N ARG A 160 -0.71 -4.76 -0.46
CA ARG A 160 -0.31 -4.14 -1.74
C ARG A 160 0.89 -4.85 -2.34
N ASP A 161 0.80 -6.14 -2.58
CA ASP A 161 1.93 -6.95 -3.06
C ASP A 161 2.42 -6.53 -4.47
N TYR A 162 1.61 -5.80 -5.23
CA TYR A 162 1.97 -5.20 -6.51
C TYR A 162 2.76 -3.89 -6.37
N LEU A 163 2.93 -3.37 -5.15
CA LEU A 163 3.76 -2.22 -4.84
C LEU A 163 5.01 -2.62 -4.06
N ARG A 164 6.11 -1.95 -4.37
CA ARG A 164 7.35 -2.09 -3.61
C ARG A 164 7.99 -0.74 -3.41
N THR A 165 8.30 -0.39 -2.17
CA THR A 165 9.11 0.80 -1.88
C THR A 165 10.48 0.64 -2.49
N VAL A 166 10.92 1.68 -3.20
CA VAL A 166 12.22 1.67 -3.87
C VAL A 166 13.36 1.54 -2.86
N ALA A 167 14.45 0.87 -3.27
CA ALA A 167 15.62 0.73 -2.40
C ALA A 167 16.38 2.06 -2.20
N ALA A 168 16.30 2.97 -3.16
CA ALA A 168 16.94 4.28 -3.12
C ALA A 168 16.07 5.30 -3.85
N ALA A 169 15.99 6.52 -3.30
CA ALA A 169 15.26 7.59 -3.94
C ALA A 169 15.96 8.07 -5.22
N PRO A 170 15.20 8.47 -6.26
CA PRO A 170 15.77 9.08 -7.46
C PRO A 170 16.48 10.41 -7.14
N ALA A 171 17.57 10.69 -7.84
CA ALA A 171 18.26 11.97 -7.71
C ALA A 171 17.45 13.11 -8.34
N ARG A 172 17.54 14.31 -7.75
CA ARG A 172 16.89 15.53 -8.24
C ARG A 172 17.10 15.77 -9.73
N VAL A 173 18.35 15.65 -10.20
CA VAL A 173 18.69 15.85 -11.62
C VAL A 173 17.93 14.89 -12.56
N ALA A 174 17.67 13.65 -12.13
CA ALA A 174 16.96 12.67 -12.94
C ALA A 174 15.45 12.99 -13.03
N ILE A 175 14.87 13.54 -11.96
CA ILE A 175 13.49 14.03 -11.92
C ILE A 175 13.34 15.29 -12.76
N GLU A 176 14.20 16.29 -12.55
CA GLU A 176 14.16 17.57 -13.30
C GLU A 176 14.41 17.36 -14.80
N ALA A 177 15.26 16.41 -15.19
CA ALA A 177 15.49 16.04 -16.57
C ALA A 177 14.37 15.17 -17.19
N GLY A 178 13.37 14.74 -16.40
CA GLY A 178 12.28 13.87 -16.83
C GLY A 178 12.69 12.43 -17.16
N SER A 179 13.90 12.02 -16.77
CA SER A 179 14.37 10.63 -16.92
C SER A 179 13.66 9.68 -15.95
N VAL A 180 13.19 10.21 -14.82
CA VAL A 180 12.29 9.53 -13.88
C VAL A 180 10.99 10.30 -13.84
N LYS A 181 9.88 9.63 -14.14
CA LYS A 181 8.53 10.19 -14.05
C LYS A 181 7.93 9.88 -12.68
N LEU A 182 7.36 10.89 -12.03
CA LEU A 182 6.72 10.77 -10.72
C LEU A 182 5.23 11.01 -10.85
N TYR A 183 4.42 10.00 -10.53
CA TYR A 183 2.97 10.10 -10.59
C TYR A 183 2.35 9.98 -9.20
N SER A 184 1.26 10.70 -8.96
CA SER A 184 0.37 10.45 -7.82
C SER A 184 -0.97 9.95 -8.33
N ILE A 185 -1.48 8.94 -7.64
CA ILE A 185 -2.72 8.25 -7.94
C ILE A 185 -3.36 7.91 -6.60
N ASP A 186 -4.67 8.12 -6.49
CA ASP A 186 -5.45 7.66 -5.35
C ASP A 186 -5.39 6.13 -5.20
N SER A 187 -5.83 5.64 -4.04
CA SER A 187 -5.87 4.20 -3.78
C SER A 187 -6.69 3.48 -4.84
N PHE A 188 -6.28 2.26 -5.21
CA PHE A 188 -6.94 1.49 -6.25
C PHE A 188 -8.42 1.26 -5.92
N ASP A 189 -9.29 1.55 -6.87
CA ASP A 189 -10.73 1.27 -6.82
C ASP A 189 -11.24 0.78 -8.19
N GLU A 190 -12.54 0.48 -8.28
CA GLU A 190 -13.16 -0.02 -9.50
C GLU A 190 -13.11 0.94 -10.70
N ASN A 191 -12.92 2.25 -10.45
CA ASN A 191 -13.02 3.32 -11.42
C ASN A 191 -11.66 3.83 -11.90
N ASN A 192 -10.56 3.50 -11.21
CA ASN A 192 -9.23 4.02 -11.53
C ASN A 192 -8.22 2.97 -12.04
N ALA A 193 -8.68 1.74 -12.32
CA ALA A 193 -7.86 0.66 -12.88
C ALA A 193 -7.07 1.10 -14.13
N GLY A 194 -7.67 1.88 -15.03
CA GLY A 194 -6.98 2.47 -16.19
C GLY A 194 -5.77 3.32 -15.80
N ARG A 195 -5.87 4.18 -14.78
CA ARG A 195 -4.74 5.02 -14.31
C ARG A 195 -3.59 4.18 -13.78
N TRP A 196 -3.92 3.17 -13.00
CA TRP A 196 -2.95 2.22 -12.44
C TRP A 196 -2.24 1.42 -13.52
N MET A 197 -2.98 0.95 -14.52
CA MET A 197 -2.42 0.21 -15.66
C MET A 197 -1.56 1.11 -16.55
N PHE A 198 -1.96 2.37 -16.76
CA PHE A 198 -1.14 3.37 -17.44
C PHE A 198 0.18 3.61 -16.69
N ALA A 199 0.11 3.87 -15.38
CA ALA A 199 1.28 4.10 -14.54
C ALA A 199 2.27 2.91 -14.60
N ARG A 200 1.74 1.69 -14.45
CA ARG A 200 2.51 0.44 -14.59
C ARG A 200 3.22 0.37 -15.95
N ALA A 201 2.49 0.59 -17.04
CA ALA A 201 3.03 0.48 -18.39
C ALA A 201 4.10 1.56 -18.70
N THR A 202 4.01 2.74 -18.05
CA THR A 202 5.03 3.79 -18.22
C THR A 202 6.31 3.56 -17.40
N GLY A 203 6.30 2.64 -16.43
CA GLY A 203 7.43 2.41 -15.52
C GLY A 203 7.77 3.62 -14.64
N CYS A 204 6.77 4.46 -14.33
CA CYS A 204 6.94 5.60 -13.43
C CYS A 204 7.14 5.14 -11.98
N LEU A 205 7.59 6.06 -11.12
CA LEU A 205 7.50 5.89 -9.68
C LEU A 205 6.24 6.56 -9.15
N LEU A 206 5.55 5.88 -8.24
CA LEU A 206 4.43 6.45 -7.50
C LEU A 206 4.96 7.27 -6.33
N PHE A 207 4.44 8.48 -6.21
CA PHE A 207 4.82 9.43 -5.18
C PHE A 207 3.70 9.59 -4.14
N ASN A 208 4.04 9.37 -2.88
CA ASN A 208 3.13 9.62 -1.75
C ASN A 208 3.11 11.12 -1.40
N LEU A 209 2.03 11.82 -1.79
CA LEU A 209 1.86 13.26 -1.55
C LEU A 209 1.96 13.64 -0.06
N GLY A 210 1.54 12.75 0.85
CA GLY A 210 1.63 12.97 2.30
C GLY A 210 3.00 12.62 2.89
N GLY A 211 3.96 12.19 2.06
CA GLY A 211 5.31 11.84 2.46
C GLY A 211 6.22 13.06 2.68
N LEU A 212 5.96 14.17 1.99
CA LEU A 212 6.75 15.40 2.10
C LEU A 212 5.85 16.61 2.29
N HIS A 213 6.45 17.74 2.69
CA HIS A 213 5.73 18.99 2.83
C HIS A 213 5.25 19.49 1.45
N HIS A 214 4.11 20.21 1.42
CA HIS A 214 3.50 20.70 0.18
C HIS A 214 4.32 21.77 -0.57
N GLU A 215 5.27 22.41 0.11
CA GLU A 215 6.22 23.37 -0.48
C GLU A 215 7.54 22.72 -0.93
N HIS A 216 7.69 21.41 -0.80
CA HIS A 216 8.91 20.72 -1.20
C HIS A 216 9.11 20.80 -2.73
N TRP A 217 10.33 21.01 -3.21
CA TRP A 217 10.63 21.23 -4.63
C TRP A 217 10.09 20.12 -5.55
N VAL A 218 10.10 18.87 -5.07
CA VAL A 218 9.64 17.69 -5.82
C VAL A 218 8.17 17.79 -6.24
N GLN A 219 7.34 18.52 -5.49
CA GLN A 219 5.90 18.64 -5.74
C GLN A 219 5.63 19.23 -7.14
N ALA A 220 6.50 20.11 -7.63
CA ALA A 220 6.38 20.69 -8.97
C ALA A 220 6.62 19.69 -10.12
N HIS A 221 7.15 18.50 -9.82
CA HIS A 221 7.49 17.46 -10.80
C HIS A 221 6.58 16.23 -10.70
N VAL A 222 5.60 16.23 -9.80
CA VAL A 222 4.64 15.14 -9.65
C VAL A 222 3.44 15.42 -10.54
N ARG A 223 3.11 14.47 -11.43
CA ARG A 223 1.88 14.51 -12.23
C ARG A 223 0.76 13.82 -11.45
N TRP A 224 -0.35 14.51 -11.27
CA TRP A 224 -1.51 13.95 -10.56
C TRP A 224 -2.48 13.35 -11.58
N LEU A 225 -2.58 12.02 -11.59
CA LEU A 225 -3.40 11.35 -12.61
C LEU A 225 -4.90 11.43 -12.33
N ASP A 226 -5.31 11.66 -11.09
CA ASP A 226 -6.73 11.73 -10.71
C ASP A 226 -7.44 12.96 -11.30
N ASP A 227 -6.71 14.05 -11.54
CA ASP A 227 -7.21 15.26 -12.20
C ASP A 227 -7.36 15.10 -13.73
N GLU A 228 -6.86 14.00 -14.29
CA GLU A 228 -6.81 13.78 -15.73
C GLU A 228 -7.88 12.80 -16.19
N SER A 229 -8.43 13.06 -17.38
CA SER A 229 -9.36 12.16 -18.04
C SER A 229 -8.65 10.86 -18.45
N VAL A 230 -9.32 9.74 -18.23
CA VAL A 230 -8.85 8.41 -18.60
C VAL A 230 -9.70 7.87 -19.73
N THR A 231 -9.06 7.24 -20.71
CA THR A 231 -9.73 6.47 -21.76
C THR A 231 -9.15 5.08 -21.81
N VAL A 232 -10.01 4.07 -22.00
CA VAL A 232 -9.59 2.67 -22.20
C VAL A 232 -10.31 2.14 -23.43
N GLU A 233 -9.54 1.80 -24.46
CA GLU A 233 -10.08 1.40 -25.76
C GLU A 233 -9.47 0.06 -26.21
N PRO A 234 -10.28 -0.93 -26.60
CA PRO A 234 -9.77 -2.17 -27.17
C PRO A 234 -9.31 -1.95 -28.61
N LEU A 235 -8.07 -2.32 -28.92
CA LEU A 235 -7.53 -2.29 -30.28
C LEU A 235 -7.73 -3.64 -30.95
N GLY A 236 -8.43 -3.65 -32.09
CA GLY A 236 -8.71 -4.88 -32.83
C GLY A 236 -9.63 -5.83 -32.04
N GLU A 237 -10.73 -5.31 -31.49
CA GLU A 237 -11.78 -6.11 -30.86
C GLU A 237 -12.22 -7.27 -31.77
N ARG A 238 -12.28 -8.47 -31.19
CA ARG A 238 -12.63 -9.72 -31.90
C ARG A 238 -13.96 -10.27 -31.43
N VAL A 239 -14.12 -10.35 -30.12
CA VAL A 239 -15.31 -10.94 -29.51
C VAL A 239 -15.60 -10.27 -28.17
N ARG A 240 -16.90 -10.09 -27.92
CA ARG A 240 -17.46 -9.61 -26.65
C ARG A 240 -18.38 -10.67 -26.06
N ARG A 241 -18.20 -11.04 -24.80
CA ARG A 241 -19.04 -11.98 -24.06
C ARG A 241 -19.11 -11.60 -22.61
N THR A 242 -20.26 -11.79 -21.99
CA THR A 242 -20.40 -11.64 -20.53
C THR A 242 -19.74 -12.84 -19.85
N LEU A 243 -18.93 -12.57 -18.83
CA LEU A 243 -18.42 -13.59 -17.92
C LEU A 243 -19.54 -13.97 -16.95
N GLU A 244 -19.79 -15.26 -16.82
CA GLU A 244 -20.66 -15.80 -15.77
C GLU A 244 -19.79 -16.29 -14.62
N GLY A 245 -19.34 -15.34 -13.78
CA GLY A 245 -18.64 -15.66 -12.54
C GLY A 245 -19.60 -16.08 -11.44
N ARG A 246 -19.03 -16.57 -10.35
CA ARG A 246 -19.70 -16.83 -9.09
C ARG A 246 -19.92 -15.54 -8.29
N TRP A 247 -18.97 -14.60 -8.32
CA TRP A 247 -19.07 -13.32 -7.59
C TRP A 247 -19.28 -12.12 -8.50
N ILE A 248 -18.66 -12.12 -9.69
CA ILE A 248 -18.75 -11.02 -10.66
C ILE A 248 -19.33 -11.45 -12.01
N TRP A 249 -19.94 -10.49 -12.72
CA TRP A 249 -20.50 -10.71 -14.07
C TRP A 249 -20.13 -9.60 -15.08
N PRO A 250 -18.84 -9.29 -15.29
CA PRO A 250 -18.42 -8.24 -16.22
C PRO A 250 -18.60 -8.66 -17.69
N ASP A 251 -18.69 -7.68 -18.57
CA ASP A 251 -18.47 -7.93 -20.00
C ASP A 251 -16.97 -8.13 -20.27
N VAL A 252 -16.63 -9.08 -21.14
CA VAL A 252 -15.25 -9.41 -21.52
C VAL A 252 -15.06 -9.15 -23.00
N VAL A 253 -14.08 -8.33 -23.35
CA VAL A 253 -13.71 -7.99 -24.72
C VAL A 253 -12.31 -8.52 -25.03
N LEU A 254 -12.21 -9.47 -25.94
CA LEU A 254 -10.93 -9.93 -26.48
C LEU A 254 -10.46 -9.00 -27.60
N CYS A 255 -9.23 -8.54 -27.49
CA CYS A 255 -8.61 -7.58 -28.39
C CYS A 255 -7.12 -7.92 -28.60
N ALA A 256 -6.49 -7.28 -29.59
CA ALA A 256 -5.06 -7.44 -29.80
C ALA A 256 -4.25 -6.73 -28.70
N ALA A 257 -4.68 -5.54 -28.31
CA ALA A 257 -4.10 -4.72 -27.25
C ALA A 257 -5.16 -3.81 -26.64
N VAL A 258 -4.89 -3.27 -25.45
CA VAL A 258 -5.72 -2.25 -24.81
C VAL A 258 -4.98 -0.93 -24.82
N ARG A 259 -5.53 0.09 -25.47
CA ARG A 259 -4.99 1.45 -25.42
C ARG A 259 -5.54 2.14 -24.19
N VAL A 260 -4.64 2.57 -23.31
CA VAL A 260 -4.98 3.38 -22.14
C VAL A 260 -4.44 4.78 -22.33
N GLY A 261 -5.33 5.75 -22.37
CA GLY A 261 -5.02 7.18 -22.43
C GLY A 261 -5.19 7.85 -21.08
N VAL A 262 -4.24 8.70 -20.70
CA VAL A 262 -4.35 9.60 -19.54
C VAL A 262 -3.86 10.99 -19.96
N GLY A 263 -4.79 11.94 -19.97
CA GLY A 263 -4.55 13.29 -20.51
C GLY A 263 -4.12 13.24 -21.98
N SER A 264 -2.91 13.71 -22.29
CA SER A 264 -2.35 13.72 -23.65
C SER A 264 -1.55 12.47 -24.01
N ASP A 265 -1.26 11.61 -23.02
CA ASP A 265 -0.39 10.45 -23.22
C ASP A 265 -1.22 9.18 -23.36
N SER A 266 -0.72 8.21 -24.12
CA SER A 266 -1.34 6.90 -24.25
C SER A 266 -0.31 5.78 -24.32
N VAL A 267 -0.67 4.62 -23.80
CA VAL A 267 0.14 3.39 -23.84
C VAL A 267 -0.72 2.23 -24.34
N ASP A 268 -0.11 1.33 -25.11
CA ASP A 268 -0.74 0.11 -25.59
C ASP A 268 -0.28 -1.06 -24.72
N ILE A 269 -1.23 -1.69 -24.01
CA ILE A 269 -1.01 -2.82 -23.12
C ILE A 269 -1.36 -4.10 -23.87
N THR A 270 -0.39 -5.01 -23.99
CA THR A 270 -0.53 -6.24 -24.80
C THR A 270 -0.61 -7.52 -23.98
N ASP A 271 -0.27 -7.46 -22.69
CA ASP A 271 0.04 -8.61 -21.85
C ASP A 271 -0.83 -8.74 -20.59
N ALA A 272 -1.62 -7.72 -20.26
CA ALA A 272 -2.43 -7.70 -19.04
C ALA A 272 -3.82 -7.12 -19.31
N GLY A 273 -4.84 -7.70 -18.69
CA GLY A 273 -6.20 -7.18 -18.79
C GLY A 273 -6.36 -5.80 -18.13
N VAL A 274 -7.37 -5.05 -18.55
CA VAL A 274 -7.72 -3.75 -17.98
C VAL A 274 -9.23 -3.66 -17.77
N HIS A 275 -9.66 -3.39 -16.54
CA HIS A 275 -11.05 -3.08 -16.22
C HIS A 275 -11.35 -1.60 -16.50
N HIS A 276 -12.47 -1.33 -17.15
CA HIS A 276 -13.01 0.01 -17.31
C HIS A 276 -14.52 -0.04 -17.57
N ASP A 277 -15.30 0.78 -16.87
CA ASP A 277 -16.76 0.92 -17.06
C ASP A 277 -17.54 -0.41 -17.12
N GLY A 278 -17.20 -1.35 -16.24
CA GLY A 278 -17.84 -2.68 -16.16
C GLY A 278 -17.40 -3.68 -17.23
N VAL A 279 -16.39 -3.32 -18.03
CA VAL A 279 -15.82 -4.15 -19.09
C VAL A 279 -14.39 -4.55 -18.76
N LEU A 280 -14.07 -5.82 -18.89
CA LEU A 280 -12.73 -6.38 -18.89
C LEU A 280 -12.19 -6.46 -20.32
N HIS A 281 -11.24 -5.59 -20.65
CA HIS A 281 -10.51 -5.65 -21.91
C HIS A 281 -9.32 -6.59 -21.78
N ILE A 282 -9.30 -7.66 -22.58
CA ILE A 282 -8.31 -8.74 -22.50
C ILE A 282 -7.45 -8.75 -23.77
N PRO A 283 -6.18 -8.29 -23.70
CA PRO A 283 -5.26 -8.33 -24.83
C PRO A 283 -4.68 -9.73 -25.04
N ASP A 284 -4.10 -9.98 -26.22
CA ASP A 284 -3.65 -11.31 -26.66
C ASP A 284 -2.69 -12.02 -25.69
N GLY A 285 -1.86 -11.28 -24.96
CA GLY A 285 -0.91 -11.86 -23.99
C GLY A 285 -1.50 -12.25 -22.64
N GLU A 286 -2.73 -11.83 -22.31
CA GLU A 286 -3.38 -12.14 -21.02
C GLU A 286 -4.11 -13.49 -21.08
N CYS A 287 -3.80 -14.42 -20.18
CA CYS A 287 -4.37 -15.79 -20.13
C CYS A 287 -4.71 -16.28 -18.71
N SER A 288 -4.45 -15.49 -17.67
CA SER A 288 -4.36 -15.91 -16.27
C SER A 288 -5.67 -15.82 -15.50
N GLY A 289 -6.61 -14.99 -15.96
CA GLY A 289 -7.83 -14.67 -15.21
C GLY A 289 -7.63 -13.66 -14.08
N GLU A 290 -6.40 -13.18 -13.80
CA GLU A 290 -6.12 -12.12 -12.81
C GLU A 290 -6.98 -10.85 -12.96
N PRO A 291 -7.43 -10.43 -14.17
CA PRO A 291 -8.20 -9.20 -14.30
C PRO A 291 -9.51 -9.13 -13.51
N VAL A 292 -10.07 -10.25 -13.07
CA VAL A 292 -11.25 -10.25 -12.16
C VAL A 292 -10.99 -9.45 -10.87
N ARG A 293 -9.74 -9.36 -10.42
CA ARG A 293 -9.34 -8.62 -9.22
C ARG A 293 -9.40 -7.10 -9.39
N GLN A 294 -9.45 -6.60 -10.64
CA GLN A 294 -9.73 -5.18 -10.88
C GLN A 294 -11.23 -4.86 -10.83
N VAL A 295 -12.09 -5.87 -10.90
CA VAL A 295 -13.56 -5.71 -10.87
C VAL A 295 -14.08 -5.72 -9.43
N SER A 296 -13.47 -6.52 -8.55
CA SER A 296 -13.90 -6.68 -7.16
C SER A 296 -12.72 -6.97 -6.24
N ASN A 297 -12.82 -6.52 -5.00
CA ASN A 297 -11.91 -6.88 -3.90
C ASN A 297 -12.26 -8.24 -3.23
N PHE A 298 -13.35 -8.89 -3.65
CA PHE A 298 -13.85 -10.16 -3.12
C PHE A 298 -14.04 -10.14 -1.60
N THR A 299 -14.54 -9.03 -1.07
CA THR A 299 -14.90 -8.89 0.34
C THR A 299 -16.41 -8.76 0.48
N ASP A 300 -16.99 -9.55 1.38
CA ASP A 300 -18.43 -9.55 1.64
C ASP A 300 -18.88 -8.40 2.58
N GLU A 301 -20.17 -8.35 2.88
CA GLU A 301 -20.77 -7.37 3.79
C GLU A 301 -20.27 -7.46 5.25
N ASN A 302 -19.57 -8.52 5.61
CA ASN A 302 -19.00 -8.76 6.94
C ASN A 302 -17.48 -8.55 6.98
N GLU A 303 -16.91 -7.90 5.96
CA GLU A 303 -15.46 -7.68 5.80
C GLU A 303 -14.66 -9.00 5.68
N GLN A 304 -15.30 -10.08 5.23
CA GLN A 304 -14.64 -11.36 5.02
C GLN A 304 -14.19 -11.52 3.57
N PHE A 305 -12.93 -11.88 3.39
CA PHE A 305 -12.36 -12.17 2.09
C PHE A 305 -12.81 -13.55 1.57
N LEU A 306 -13.39 -13.58 0.38
CA LEU A 306 -13.98 -14.75 -0.26
C LEU A 306 -12.98 -15.40 -1.23
N GLU A 307 -11.93 -16.01 -0.68
CA GLU A 307 -10.85 -16.64 -1.45
C GLU A 307 -11.37 -17.69 -2.46
N SER A 308 -12.35 -18.50 -2.05
CA SER A 308 -12.93 -19.53 -2.92
C SER A 308 -13.71 -18.97 -4.11
N ASP A 309 -14.26 -17.78 -3.98
CA ASP A 309 -15.02 -17.12 -5.06
C ASP A 309 -14.07 -16.37 -5.99
N LEU A 310 -12.98 -15.81 -5.45
CA LEU A 310 -11.88 -15.28 -6.26
C LEU A 310 -11.29 -16.36 -7.15
N ASP A 311 -10.92 -17.51 -6.59
CA ASP A 311 -10.30 -18.59 -7.36
C ASP A 311 -11.25 -19.11 -8.45
N ALA A 312 -12.54 -19.28 -8.13
CA ALA A 312 -13.55 -19.69 -9.10
C ALA A 312 -13.71 -18.69 -10.26
N ASP A 313 -13.74 -17.38 -9.97
CA ASP A 313 -13.92 -16.35 -11.00
C ASP A 313 -12.68 -16.19 -11.88
N ARG A 314 -11.49 -16.34 -11.29
CA ARG A 314 -10.22 -16.39 -12.04
C ARG A 314 -10.20 -17.57 -13.01
N GLU A 315 -10.53 -18.77 -12.53
CA GLU A 315 -10.62 -19.97 -13.38
C GLU A 315 -11.66 -19.79 -14.49
N ALA A 316 -12.85 -19.27 -14.16
CA ALA A 316 -13.92 -19.02 -15.12
C ALA A 316 -13.49 -18.05 -16.23
N LEU A 317 -12.79 -16.97 -15.89
CA LEU A 317 -12.25 -16.02 -16.87
C LEU A 317 -11.15 -16.66 -17.72
N ALA A 318 -10.19 -17.36 -17.11
CA ALA A 318 -9.11 -18.03 -17.84
C ALA A 318 -9.66 -19.06 -18.85
N ASP A 319 -10.68 -19.83 -18.45
CA ASP A 319 -11.36 -20.79 -19.31
C ASP A 319 -12.14 -20.09 -20.43
N LEU A 320 -12.84 -18.98 -20.13
CA LEU A 320 -13.54 -18.19 -21.15
C LEU A 320 -12.55 -17.64 -22.19
N ILE A 321 -11.42 -17.09 -21.76
CA ILE A 321 -10.35 -16.59 -22.65
C ILE A 321 -9.86 -17.73 -23.56
N ARG A 322 -9.57 -18.90 -23.00
CA ARG A 322 -9.11 -20.08 -23.75
C ARG A 322 -10.14 -20.49 -24.80
N ARG A 323 -11.40 -20.65 -24.40
CA ARG A 323 -12.51 -21.05 -25.29
C ARG A 323 -12.73 -20.06 -26.43
N LEU A 324 -12.60 -18.77 -26.18
CA LEU A 324 -12.82 -17.73 -27.19
C LEU A 324 -11.63 -17.53 -28.13
N ARG A 325 -10.42 -17.94 -27.71
CA ARG A 325 -9.21 -17.95 -28.55
C ARG A 325 -8.97 -19.26 -29.30
N SER A 326 -9.76 -20.28 -29.01
CA SER A 326 -9.73 -21.56 -29.72
C SER A 326 -10.10 -21.40 -31.21
N VAL A 327 -9.08 -21.29 -32.07
CA VAL A 327 -9.26 -21.17 -33.53
C VAL A 327 -9.22 -22.52 -34.23
N ASP A 328 -8.41 -23.47 -33.73
CA ASP A 328 -8.29 -24.81 -34.28
C ASP A 328 -9.18 -25.81 -33.51
N PRO A 329 -10.18 -26.44 -34.15
CA PRO A 329 -11.09 -27.38 -33.49
C PRO A 329 -10.38 -28.60 -32.90
N LYS A 330 -9.29 -29.07 -33.54
CA LYS A 330 -8.56 -30.27 -33.09
C LYS A 330 -7.73 -29.95 -31.86
N ASP A 331 -6.95 -28.88 -31.87
CA ASP A 331 -6.12 -28.49 -30.72
C ASP A 331 -6.99 -28.15 -29.50
N THR A 332 -8.15 -27.55 -29.74
CA THR A 332 -9.16 -27.28 -28.70
C THR A 332 -9.69 -28.57 -28.09
N LEU A 333 -10.05 -29.54 -28.93
CA LEU A 333 -10.51 -30.84 -28.46
C LEU A 333 -9.39 -31.60 -27.72
N ASP A 334 -8.16 -31.58 -28.23
CA ASP A 334 -7.00 -32.19 -27.59
C ASP A 334 -6.75 -31.59 -26.20
N SER A 335 -6.94 -30.27 -26.04
CA SER A 335 -6.84 -29.61 -24.73
C SER A 335 -7.94 -30.08 -23.76
N LEU A 336 -9.20 -30.11 -24.20
CA LEU A 336 -10.32 -30.59 -23.38
C LEU A 336 -10.14 -32.06 -22.96
N LEU A 337 -9.67 -32.90 -23.88
CA LEU A 337 -9.42 -34.32 -23.60
C LEU A 337 -8.34 -34.53 -22.54
N ARG A 338 -7.31 -33.66 -22.46
CA ARG A 338 -6.28 -33.72 -21.41
C ARG A 338 -6.83 -33.42 -20.02
N GLU A 339 -7.80 -32.49 -19.91
CA GLU A 339 -8.44 -32.15 -18.63
C GLU A 339 -9.29 -33.31 -18.09
N LEU A 340 -9.92 -34.07 -18.98
CA LEU A 340 -10.75 -35.24 -18.64
C LEU A 340 -9.94 -36.44 -18.10
N LYS A 341 -8.60 -36.43 -18.21
CA LYS A 341 -7.70 -37.48 -17.71
C LYS A 341 -8.15 -38.88 -18.12
N LEU A 342 -8.45 -39.06 -19.41
CA LEU A 342 -9.04 -40.29 -19.96
C LEU A 342 -8.19 -41.54 -19.72
N GLU A 343 -6.88 -41.40 -19.44
CA GLU A 343 -5.99 -42.48 -19.04
C GLU A 343 -6.45 -43.22 -17.77
N ARG A 344 -7.27 -42.58 -16.93
CA ARG A 344 -7.85 -43.20 -15.72
C ARG A 344 -8.96 -44.21 -16.00
N TYR A 345 -9.39 -44.36 -17.25
CA TYR A 345 -10.50 -45.21 -17.66
C TYR A 345 -10.03 -46.33 -18.60
N PRO A 346 -9.67 -47.53 -18.07
CA PRO A 346 -9.14 -48.63 -18.88
C PRO A 346 -10.03 -49.07 -20.04
N VAL A 347 -11.34 -48.90 -19.92
CA VAL A 347 -12.30 -49.25 -20.98
C VAL A 347 -12.11 -48.41 -22.26
N LEU A 348 -11.51 -47.23 -22.16
CA LEU A 348 -11.23 -46.33 -23.28
C LEU A 348 -9.87 -46.59 -23.94
N HIS A 349 -8.99 -47.38 -23.30
CA HIS A 349 -7.62 -47.58 -23.78
C HIS A 349 -7.61 -48.30 -25.14
N GLY A 350 -6.88 -47.73 -26.10
CA GLY A 350 -6.75 -48.27 -27.46
C GLY A 350 -8.00 -48.15 -28.33
N ARG A 351 -9.05 -47.47 -27.86
CA ARG A 351 -10.27 -47.21 -28.65
C ARG A 351 -10.14 -45.93 -29.46
N GLN A 352 -10.66 -45.96 -30.68
CA GLN A 352 -10.79 -44.78 -31.53
C GLN A 352 -12.26 -44.36 -31.57
N PHE A 353 -12.49 -43.05 -31.54
CA PHE A 353 -13.83 -42.48 -31.55
C PHE A 353 -13.93 -41.41 -32.64
N ARG A 354 -15.10 -41.32 -33.28
CA ARG A 354 -15.47 -40.21 -34.15
C ARG A 354 -16.42 -39.31 -33.38
N LEU A 355 -16.03 -38.05 -33.20
CA LEU A 355 -16.82 -37.03 -32.50
C LEU A 355 -17.45 -36.07 -33.50
N SER A 356 -18.75 -35.82 -33.33
CA SER A 356 -19.48 -34.74 -33.98
C SER A 356 -19.97 -33.77 -32.91
N VAL A 357 -19.67 -32.47 -33.06
CA VAL A 357 -20.05 -31.42 -32.10
C VAL A 357 -21.14 -30.55 -32.71
N GLY A 358 -22.39 -30.69 -32.24
CA GLY A 358 -23.52 -29.84 -32.62
C GLY A 358 -23.63 -28.55 -31.80
N THR A 359 -24.61 -27.71 -32.12
CA THR A 359 -24.80 -26.37 -31.53
C THR A 359 -25.60 -26.34 -30.22
N GLY A 360 -25.89 -27.49 -29.60
CA GLY A 360 -26.65 -27.61 -28.35
C GLY A 360 -26.31 -28.89 -27.60
N SER A 361 -26.76 -29.02 -26.35
CA SER A 361 -26.37 -30.11 -25.43
C SER A 361 -26.62 -31.51 -25.99
N ASP A 362 -27.69 -31.68 -26.76
CA ASP A 362 -28.07 -32.98 -27.35
C ASP A 362 -27.52 -33.18 -28.77
N GLY A 363 -26.75 -32.21 -29.28
CA GLY A 363 -26.17 -32.23 -30.62
C GLY A 363 -24.78 -32.87 -30.70
N HIS A 364 -24.21 -33.29 -29.58
CA HIS A 364 -22.91 -33.95 -29.53
C HIS A 364 -23.07 -35.46 -29.67
N ALA A 365 -22.34 -36.09 -30.59
CA ALA A 365 -22.39 -37.54 -30.82
C ALA A 365 -20.98 -38.14 -30.83
N VAL A 366 -20.80 -39.27 -30.15
CA VAL A 366 -19.56 -40.04 -30.10
C VAL A 366 -19.84 -41.44 -30.63
N GLU A 367 -19.19 -41.80 -31.73
CA GLU A 367 -19.26 -43.13 -32.33
C GLU A 367 -17.92 -43.85 -32.14
N LEU A 368 -17.91 -45.16 -31.89
CA LEU A 368 -16.68 -45.94 -32.00
C LEU A 368 -16.29 -46.01 -33.49
N ALA A 369 -15.02 -45.71 -33.78
CA ALA A 369 -14.44 -46.02 -35.07
C ALA A 369 -14.05 -47.51 -35.08
N ASP A 370 -14.50 -48.24 -36.11
CA ASP A 370 -14.21 -49.65 -36.32
C ASP A 370 -12.72 -49.93 -36.56
#